data_AF-A0A2K3N3X4-F1
#
_entry.id   AF-A0A2K3N3X4-F1
#
_cell.length_a   1.000
_cell.length_b   1.000
_cell.length_c   1.000
_cell.angle_alpha   90.00
_cell.angle_beta   90.00
_cell.angle_gamma   90.00
#
_symmetry.space_group_name_H-M   'P 1'
#
loop_
_entity.id
_entity.type
_entity.pdbx_description
1 polymer ?
#
loop_
_entity_poly.entity_id
_entity_poly.type
_entity_poly.pdbx_seq_one_letter_code
_entity_poly.pdbx_strand_id
1 'polypeptide(L)'
;DKCPLGKQIRIEGLEFEVSATPAPRGLVAFFPVHFTGKNRSSNLFPLEFTRHTYTRSYNVIPWIMSPLSHEALELTKLFCLKVLRNILFYLGNVMMITAFNEQTPTVIDGKLMATEIRSKIADQVRQMKKCLGKVPGLAVILVGQRRDSLTYVHNKIIACEEVGMKSVVTELPTDCADADVQNAVMRFNKDPSIHGILVQLPLPQHLDEEKILDALCLEKDVDGFHPLNMGNLSLRGREPLFIPCTPKACIELLIRSGVKIMGKKAVVIGRSNIVGLPTSLLLQRHHATVTIVHAFTENPEQITSEADIVVSAAGVPSLVRGNWIKSGATVIDVG
;
A
#
# COMPACT_ATOMS: atom_id res chain seq x y z
N ASP A 1 -20.32 -24.14 -1.58
CA ASP A 1 -21.68 -23.90 -1.07
C ASP A 1 -22.88 -24.36 -1.89
N LYS A 2 -22.76 -25.10 -2.99
CA LYS A 2 -23.86 -25.98 -3.45
C LYS A 2 -23.31 -27.27 -4.08
N CYS A 3 -23.08 -28.30 -3.26
CA CYS A 3 -22.86 -29.66 -3.76
C CYS A 3 -24.22 -30.23 -4.19
N PRO A 4 -24.42 -30.70 -5.43
CA PRO A 4 -25.72 -31.15 -5.91
C PRO A 4 -25.96 -32.60 -5.46
N LEU A 5 -26.20 -32.77 -4.16
CA LEU A 5 -26.62 -34.05 -3.59
C LEU A 5 -27.95 -34.47 -4.23
N GLY A 6 -28.03 -35.71 -4.71
CA GLY A 6 -29.22 -36.28 -5.35
C GLY A 6 -29.43 -35.96 -6.84
N LYS A 7 -28.47 -35.31 -7.53
CA LYS A 7 -28.57 -35.14 -9.00
C LYS A 7 -28.05 -36.36 -9.75
N GLN A 8 -28.80 -36.80 -10.76
CA GLN A 8 -28.34 -37.77 -11.74
C GLN A 8 -27.44 -37.09 -12.78
N ILE A 9 -26.27 -37.66 -13.01
CA ILE A 9 -25.30 -37.18 -13.99
C ILE A 9 -25.14 -38.27 -15.06
N ARG A 10 -25.21 -37.88 -16.33
CA ARG A 10 -25.08 -38.79 -17.46
C ARG A 10 -23.76 -38.52 -18.18
N ILE A 11 -22.91 -39.53 -18.27
CA ILE A 11 -21.63 -39.45 -19.00
C ILE A 11 -21.54 -40.68 -19.89
N GLU A 12 -21.36 -40.48 -21.20
CA GLU A 12 -21.19 -41.55 -22.20
C GLU A 12 -22.25 -42.67 -22.12
N GLY A 13 -23.52 -42.31 -21.85
CA GLY A 13 -24.64 -43.25 -21.83
C GLY A 13 -24.86 -43.98 -20.49
N LEU A 14 -24.02 -43.76 -19.48
CA LEU A 14 -24.18 -44.30 -18.13
C LEU A 14 -24.78 -43.25 -17.19
N GLU A 15 -25.69 -43.66 -16.33
CA GLU A 15 -26.34 -42.83 -15.30
C GLU A 15 -25.70 -43.05 -13.93
N PHE A 16 -25.34 -41.94 -13.27
CA PHE A 16 -24.71 -41.92 -11.95
C PHE A 16 -25.53 -41.07 -10.98
N GLU A 17 -25.63 -41.50 -9.72
CA GLU A 17 -26.33 -40.79 -8.65
C GLU A 17 -25.34 -40.34 -7.58
N VAL A 18 -25.39 -39.06 -7.19
CA VAL A 18 -24.47 -38.48 -6.21
C VAL A 18 -25.08 -38.55 -4.81
N SER A 19 -24.53 -39.38 -3.93
CA SER A 19 -24.91 -39.46 -2.50
C SER A 19 -23.72 -39.09 -1.59
N ALA A 20 -24.02 -38.63 -0.36
CA ALA A 20 -23.02 -38.42 0.69
C ALA A 20 -23.45 -39.09 1.98
N THR A 21 -22.48 -39.65 2.70
CA THR A 21 -22.64 -40.16 4.07
C THR A 21 -21.93 -39.22 5.06
N PRO A 22 -22.54 -38.91 6.22
CA PRO A 22 -21.93 -38.02 7.21
C PRO A 22 -20.79 -38.73 7.96
N ALA A 23 -19.68 -38.03 8.19
CA ALA A 23 -18.53 -38.51 8.98
C ALA A 23 -18.67 -38.15 10.48
N PRO A 24 -18.10 -38.93 11.42
CA PRO A 24 -18.06 -38.56 12.83
C PRO A 24 -17.16 -37.33 13.05
N ARG A 25 -17.49 -36.52 14.06
CA ARG A 25 -16.86 -35.22 14.35
C ARG A 25 -15.35 -35.32 14.57
N GLY A 26 -14.61 -34.43 13.89
CA GLY A 26 -13.24 -34.07 14.25
C GLY A 26 -12.15 -34.52 13.28
N LEU A 27 -12.27 -34.21 11.98
CA LEU A 27 -11.14 -34.14 11.03
C LEU A 27 -11.61 -33.45 9.74
N VAL A 28 -10.70 -32.71 9.10
CA VAL A 28 -10.91 -31.90 7.89
C VAL A 28 -11.58 -32.73 6.78
N ALA A 29 -12.69 -32.22 6.22
CA ALA A 29 -13.54 -32.92 5.28
C ALA A 29 -12.85 -33.19 3.93
N PHE A 30 -12.67 -34.46 3.59
CA PHE A 30 -12.54 -34.91 2.20
C PHE A 30 -13.78 -35.75 1.88
N PHE A 31 -14.60 -35.28 0.93
CA PHE A 31 -15.82 -35.97 0.50
C PHE A 31 -15.44 -37.17 -0.38
N PRO A 32 -15.73 -38.43 0.01
CA PRO A 32 -15.69 -39.53 -0.94
C PRO A 32 -16.92 -39.45 -1.83
N VAL A 33 -16.72 -39.36 -3.14
CA VAL A 33 -17.80 -39.49 -4.14
C VAL A 33 -17.87 -40.97 -4.52
N HIS A 34 -19.04 -41.60 -4.32
CA HIS A 34 -19.30 -42.96 -4.79
C HIS A 34 -19.98 -42.91 -6.15
N PHE A 35 -19.52 -43.75 -7.09
CA PHE A 35 -20.14 -43.92 -8.39
C PHE A 35 -20.69 -45.35 -8.49
N THR A 36 -22.01 -45.50 -8.52
CA THR A 36 -22.67 -46.77 -8.83
C THR A 36 -23.24 -46.68 -10.25
N GLY A 37 -22.81 -47.57 -11.15
CA GLY A 37 -23.32 -47.64 -12.52
C GLY A 37 -24.37 -48.74 -12.65
N LYS A 38 -25.52 -48.44 -13.28
CA LYS A 38 -26.49 -49.46 -13.73
C LYS A 38 -26.33 -49.70 -15.23
N ASN A 39 -26.10 -50.93 -15.64
CA ASN A 39 -26.18 -51.34 -17.05
C ASN A 39 -27.51 -52.07 -17.30
N ARG A 40 -28.22 -51.74 -18.40
CA ARG A 40 -29.47 -52.43 -18.80
C ARG A 40 -29.15 -53.75 -19.50
N SER A 41 -28.57 -54.70 -18.78
CA SER A 41 -28.61 -56.14 -19.07
C SER A 41 -27.79 -56.90 -18.01
N SER A 42 -28.51 -57.61 -17.12
CA SER A 42 -28.09 -58.77 -16.30
C SER A 42 -26.80 -58.71 -15.44
N ASN A 43 -27.04 -59.00 -14.14
CA ASN A 43 -26.15 -59.38 -13.03
C ASN A 43 -25.33 -58.27 -12.31
N LEU A 44 -25.69 -58.07 -11.03
CA LEU A 44 -24.98 -57.24 -10.05
C LEU A 44 -23.64 -57.88 -9.67
N PHE A 45 -22.56 -57.10 -9.69
CA PHE A 45 -21.39 -57.32 -8.83
C PHE A 45 -21.05 -55.98 -8.13
N PRO A 46 -20.94 -55.95 -6.79
CA PRO A 46 -20.43 -54.77 -6.09
C PRO A 46 -18.90 -54.75 -6.19
N LEU A 47 -18.33 -53.65 -6.69
CA LEU A 47 -16.91 -53.33 -6.58
C LEU A 47 -16.73 -52.37 -5.39
N GLU A 48 -16.38 -52.90 -4.23
CA GLU A 48 -15.91 -52.11 -3.09
C GLU A 48 -14.43 -51.79 -3.25
N PHE A 49 -14.07 -50.50 -3.22
CA PHE A 49 -12.68 -50.07 -3.03
C PHE A 49 -12.54 -49.44 -1.64
N THR A 50 -12.13 -50.24 -0.66
CA THR A 50 -11.71 -49.77 0.66
C THR A 50 -10.21 -49.43 0.64
N ARG A 51 -9.86 -48.20 1.05
CA ARG A 51 -8.46 -47.75 1.17
C ARG A 51 -7.86 -48.30 2.46
N HIS A 52 -6.87 -49.19 2.35
CA HIS A 52 -5.93 -49.48 3.44
C HIS A 52 -4.75 -48.49 3.40
N THR A 53 -4.46 -47.88 4.56
CA THR A 53 -3.25 -47.12 4.87
C THR A 53 -2.04 -48.06 4.95
N TYR A 54 -0.97 -47.84 4.17
CA TYR A 54 0.33 -48.47 4.44
C TYR A 54 1.51 -47.56 4.12
N THR A 55 2.28 -47.26 5.17
CA THR A 55 3.68 -46.85 5.20
C THR A 55 4.59 -48.08 5.08
N ARG A 56 5.63 -47.99 4.24
CA ARG A 56 6.90 -48.78 4.21
C ARG A 56 6.88 -50.32 4.02
N SER A 57 7.72 -50.74 3.06
CA SER A 57 8.59 -51.93 3.00
C SER A 57 8.03 -53.32 2.59
N TYR A 58 8.60 -53.82 1.49
CA TYR A 58 8.90 -55.20 1.06
C TYR A 58 7.99 -56.41 1.43
N ASN A 59 7.55 -57.06 0.34
CA ASN A 59 7.37 -58.51 0.12
C ASN A 59 6.19 -59.28 0.75
N VAL A 60 5.78 -60.30 -0.04
CA VAL A 60 4.91 -61.49 0.21
C VAL A 60 3.38 -61.22 0.32
N ILE A 61 2.40 -61.88 -0.34
CA ILE A 61 2.15 -63.26 -0.86
C ILE A 61 1.07 -63.23 -1.99
N PRO A 62 0.91 -64.31 -2.81
CA PRO A 62 0.19 -64.36 -4.09
C PRO A 62 -1.21 -65.04 -4.04
N TRP A 63 -1.82 -65.20 -5.24
CA TRP A 63 -3.01 -65.99 -5.63
C TRP A 63 -4.40 -65.32 -5.54
N ILE A 64 -4.96 -64.99 -6.72
CA ILE A 64 -6.06 -65.71 -7.42
C ILE A 64 -6.05 -65.15 -8.86
N MET A 65 -5.66 -65.94 -9.86
CA MET A 65 -5.90 -65.62 -11.27
C MET A 65 -6.70 -66.77 -11.89
N SER A 66 -7.99 -66.54 -12.12
CA SER A 66 -8.66 -67.10 -13.29
C SER A 66 -8.20 -66.32 -14.53
N PRO A 67 -8.20 -66.92 -15.73
CA PRO A 67 -7.69 -66.25 -16.92
C PRO A 67 -8.67 -65.17 -17.36
N LEU A 68 -8.43 -63.93 -16.95
CA LEU A 68 -8.93 -62.76 -17.66
C LEU A 68 -8.31 -62.78 -19.06
N SER A 69 -9.16 -62.75 -20.09
CA SER A 69 -8.72 -62.69 -21.48
C SER A 69 -7.75 -61.51 -21.66
N HIS A 70 -6.80 -61.67 -22.57
CA HIS A 70 -5.76 -60.67 -22.88
C HIS A 70 -6.35 -59.26 -23.16
N GLU A 71 -7.61 -59.18 -23.59
CA GLU A 71 -8.37 -57.96 -23.82
C GLU A 71 -8.76 -57.21 -22.54
N ALA A 72 -9.10 -57.91 -21.45
CA ALA A 72 -9.46 -57.29 -20.18
C ALA A 72 -8.25 -56.62 -19.51
N LEU A 73 -7.05 -57.18 -19.67
CA LEU A 73 -5.81 -56.62 -19.14
C LEU A 73 -5.41 -55.32 -19.85
N GLU A 74 -5.61 -55.25 -21.17
CA GLU A 74 -5.31 -54.06 -21.97
C GLU A 74 -6.33 -52.93 -21.73
N LEU A 75 -7.62 -53.25 -21.59
CA LEU A 75 -8.64 -52.25 -21.24
C LEU A 75 -8.40 -51.64 -19.86
N THR A 76 -7.95 -52.44 -18.89
CA THR A 76 -7.62 -51.95 -17.53
C THR A 76 -6.39 -51.04 -17.55
N LYS A 77 -5.36 -51.36 -18.34
CA LYS A 77 -4.20 -50.49 -18.54
C LYS A 77 -4.59 -49.17 -19.22
N LEU A 78 -5.42 -49.22 -20.27
CA LEU A 78 -5.88 -48.03 -20.99
C LEU A 78 -6.70 -47.11 -20.08
N PHE A 79 -7.56 -47.68 -19.23
CA PHE A 79 -8.35 -46.94 -18.26
C PHE A 79 -7.48 -46.26 -17.21
N CYS A 80 -6.52 -47.00 -16.61
CA CYS A 80 -5.57 -46.43 -15.66
C CYS A 80 -4.73 -45.30 -16.28
N LEU A 81 -4.25 -45.45 -17.52
CA LEU A 81 -3.50 -44.41 -18.24
C LEU A 81 -4.34 -43.17 -18.53
N LYS A 82 -5.62 -43.33 -18.92
CA LYS A 82 -6.53 -42.19 -19.14
C LYS A 82 -6.88 -41.48 -17.84
N VAL A 83 -7.11 -42.21 -16.76
CA VAL A 83 -7.38 -41.64 -15.44
C VAL A 83 -6.15 -40.92 -14.90
N LEU A 84 -4.96 -41.51 -14.99
CA LEU A 84 -3.69 -40.85 -14.63
C LEU A 84 -3.45 -39.59 -15.47
N ARG A 85 -3.73 -39.63 -16.78
CA ARG A 85 -3.59 -38.45 -17.65
C ARG A 85 -4.58 -37.34 -17.28
N ASN A 86 -5.82 -37.69 -16.96
CA ASN A 86 -6.82 -36.71 -16.53
C ASN A 86 -6.52 -36.15 -15.15
N ILE A 87 -5.98 -36.96 -14.22
CA ILE A 87 -5.53 -36.51 -12.90
C ILE A 87 -4.30 -35.61 -13.03
N LEU A 88 -3.31 -35.95 -13.88
CA LEU A 88 -2.18 -35.06 -14.17
C LEU A 88 -2.62 -33.76 -14.85
N PHE A 89 -3.60 -33.82 -15.74
CA PHE A 89 -4.15 -32.63 -16.39
C PHE A 89 -4.92 -31.76 -15.38
N TYR A 90 -5.69 -32.36 -14.48
CA TYR A 90 -6.38 -31.63 -13.41
C TYR A 90 -5.40 -31.07 -12.37
N LEU A 91 -4.38 -31.83 -11.96
CA LEU A 91 -3.34 -31.37 -11.04
C LEU A 91 -2.49 -30.27 -11.68
N GLY A 92 -2.18 -30.38 -12.98
CA GLY A 92 -1.49 -29.34 -13.74
C GLY A 92 -2.32 -28.06 -13.87
N ASN A 93 -3.64 -28.19 -14.10
CA ASN A 93 -4.55 -27.05 -14.12
C ASN A 93 -4.79 -26.46 -12.73
N VAL A 94 -4.83 -27.27 -11.66
CA VAL A 94 -4.94 -26.80 -10.28
C VAL A 94 -3.63 -26.11 -9.84
N MET A 95 -2.46 -26.63 -10.23
CA MET A 95 -1.17 -25.94 -10.03
C MET A 95 -1.08 -24.63 -10.82
N MET A 96 -1.68 -24.56 -12.02
CA MET A 96 -1.78 -23.33 -12.82
C MET A 96 -2.80 -22.33 -12.24
N ILE A 97 -3.89 -22.78 -11.62
CA ILE A 97 -4.87 -21.91 -10.97
C ILE A 97 -4.35 -21.41 -9.61
N THR A 98 -3.40 -22.12 -8.99
CA THR A 98 -2.60 -21.61 -7.87
C THR A 98 -1.30 -20.95 -8.32
N ALA A 99 -1.20 -20.51 -9.59
CA ALA A 99 -0.24 -19.47 -9.91
C ALA A 99 -0.62 -18.28 -9.04
N PHE A 100 0.20 -18.04 -8.01
CA PHE A 100 0.22 -16.78 -7.29
C PHE A 100 0.06 -15.68 -8.34
N ASN A 101 -1.07 -14.97 -8.26
CA ASN A 101 -1.22 -13.73 -8.98
C ASN A 101 -0.21 -12.80 -8.31
N GLU A 102 1.06 -12.85 -8.74
CA GLU A 102 2.07 -11.86 -8.42
C GLU A 102 1.58 -10.56 -9.06
N GLN A 103 0.61 -9.92 -8.40
CA GLN A 103 0.22 -8.58 -8.73
C GLN A 103 1.42 -7.71 -8.38
N THR A 104 2.23 -7.45 -9.40
CA THR A 104 3.31 -6.48 -9.31
C THR A 104 2.71 -5.17 -8.83
N PRO A 105 3.25 -4.56 -7.76
CA PRO A 105 2.71 -3.31 -7.25
C PRO A 105 2.76 -2.24 -8.34
N THR A 106 1.68 -1.46 -8.45
CA THR A 106 1.67 -0.29 -9.34
C THR A 106 2.48 0.81 -8.69
N VAL A 107 3.48 1.34 -9.42
CA VAL A 107 4.33 2.42 -8.92
C VAL A 107 3.56 3.74 -8.93
N ILE A 108 3.58 4.44 -7.80
CA ILE A 108 3.11 5.82 -7.70
C ILE A 108 4.26 6.74 -8.16
N ASP A 109 4.16 7.26 -9.38
CA ASP A 109 5.20 8.13 -9.96
C ASP A 109 5.04 9.59 -9.51
N GLY A 110 5.61 9.90 -8.34
CA GLY A 110 5.64 11.27 -7.82
C GLY A 110 6.44 12.26 -8.69
N LYS A 111 7.40 11.79 -9.49
CA LYS A 111 8.22 12.65 -10.36
C LYS A 111 7.40 13.15 -11.55
N LEU A 112 6.63 12.26 -12.17
CA LEU A 112 5.68 12.61 -13.23
C LEU A 112 4.67 13.63 -12.72
N MET A 113 4.00 13.34 -11.60
CA MET A 113 2.99 14.24 -11.01
C MET A 113 3.56 15.61 -10.64
N ALA A 114 4.75 15.66 -10.05
CA ALA A 114 5.41 16.92 -9.72
C ALA A 114 5.75 17.74 -10.98
N THR A 115 6.15 17.08 -12.07
CA THR A 115 6.44 17.74 -13.35
C THR A 115 5.18 18.35 -13.95
N GLU A 116 4.05 17.64 -13.93
CA GLU A 116 2.76 18.17 -14.38
C GLU A 116 2.31 19.38 -13.56
N ILE A 117 2.47 19.32 -12.24
CA ILE A 117 2.14 20.43 -11.34
C ILE A 117 3.01 21.64 -11.64
N ARG A 118 4.34 21.46 -11.77
CA ARG A 118 5.27 22.56 -12.10
C ARG A 118 4.96 23.18 -13.46
N SER A 119 4.60 22.39 -14.47
CA SER A 119 4.20 22.91 -15.78
C SER A 119 3.00 23.86 -15.68
N LYS A 120 1.96 23.47 -14.92
CA LYS A 120 0.78 24.32 -14.71
C LYS A 120 1.13 25.61 -13.98
N ILE A 121 1.98 25.53 -12.95
CA ILE A 121 2.43 26.70 -12.19
C ILE A 121 3.26 27.63 -13.08
N ALA A 122 4.15 27.10 -13.92
CA ALA A 122 4.96 27.88 -14.84
C ALA A 122 4.11 28.71 -15.82
N ASP A 123 3.02 28.13 -16.33
CA ASP A 123 2.09 28.84 -17.20
C ASP A 123 1.34 29.95 -16.47
N GLN A 124 0.91 29.70 -15.23
CA GLN A 124 0.27 30.71 -14.37
C GLN A 124 1.22 31.87 -14.04
N VAL A 125 2.48 31.58 -13.70
CA VAL A 125 3.49 32.60 -13.41
C VAL A 125 3.82 33.40 -14.67
N ARG A 126 3.91 32.76 -15.84
CA ARG A 126 4.11 33.44 -17.13
C ARG A 126 2.95 34.39 -17.43
N GLN A 127 1.71 33.96 -17.22
CA GLN A 127 0.53 34.79 -17.38
C GLN A 127 0.54 35.98 -16.41
N MET A 128 0.84 35.72 -15.13
CA MET A 128 0.95 36.78 -14.11
C MET A 128 2.00 37.82 -14.49
N LYS A 129 3.18 37.38 -14.95
CA LYS A 129 4.25 38.27 -15.43
C LYS A 129 3.79 39.12 -16.61
N LYS A 130 3.08 38.53 -17.57
CA LYS A 130 2.55 39.25 -18.74
C LYS A 130 1.49 40.29 -18.36
N CYS A 131 0.60 39.96 -17.43
CA CYS A 131 -0.52 40.84 -17.07
C CYS A 131 -0.16 41.91 -16.04
N LEU A 132 0.69 41.58 -15.05
CA LEU A 132 0.98 42.44 -13.89
C LEU A 132 2.43 42.94 -13.85
N GLY A 133 3.31 42.43 -14.70
CA GLY A 133 4.76 42.73 -14.65
C GLY A 133 5.47 42.17 -13.41
N LYS A 134 4.79 41.35 -12.59
CA LYS A 134 5.29 40.79 -11.33
C LYS A 134 5.27 39.27 -11.36
N VAL A 135 6.13 38.66 -10.57
CA VAL A 135 6.19 37.20 -10.33
C VAL A 135 6.22 36.94 -8.82
N PRO A 136 5.77 35.76 -8.37
CA PRO A 136 5.86 35.38 -6.97
C PRO A 136 7.32 35.29 -6.49
N GLY A 137 7.52 35.46 -5.19
CA GLY A 137 8.83 35.45 -4.53
C GLY A 137 8.81 34.53 -3.32
N LEU A 138 9.78 33.63 -3.23
CA LEU A 138 9.99 32.73 -2.09
C LEU A 138 11.27 33.10 -1.35
N ALA A 139 11.18 33.31 -0.04
CA ALA A 139 12.36 33.42 0.82
C ALA A 139 12.60 32.09 1.54
N VAL A 140 13.85 31.65 1.60
CA VAL A 140 14.27 30.45 2.32
C VAL A 140 15.31 30.83 3.36
N ILE A 141 15.10 30.40 4.60
CA ILE A 141 16.04 30.58 5.72
C ILE A 141 16.62 29.21 6.04
N LEU A 142 17.93 29.07 5.88
CA LEU A 142 18.68 27.86 6.17
C LEU A 142 19.63 28.13 7.34
N VAL A 143 19.56 27.30 8.38
CA VAL A 143 20.47 27.38 9.52
C VAL A 143 21.40 26.16 9.53
N GLY A 144 22.69 26.42 9.56
CA GLY A 144 23.74 25.41 9.57
C GLY A 144 24.01 24.76 8.22
N GLN A 145 24.75 23.65 8.25
CA GLN A 145 25.38 23.03 7.06
C GLN A 145 25.01 21.55 6.90
N ARG A 146 23.81 21.18 7.36
CA ARG A 146 23.29 19.82 7.22
C ARG A 146 23.08 19.47 5.74
N ARG A 147 23.68 18.37 5.28
CA ARG A 147 23.71 17.98 3.85
C ARG A 147 22.32 17.69 3.27
N ASP A 148 21.45 17.06 4.05
CA ASP A 148 20.06 16.80 3.69
C ASP A 148 19.28 18.11 3.53
N SER A 149 19.42 19.04 4.49
CA SER A 149 18.81 20.38 4.42
C SER A 149 19.29 21.18 3.20
N LEU A 150 20.61 21.17 2.93
CA LEU A 150 21.20 21.85 1.77
C LEU A 150 20.63 21.34 0.44
N THR A 151 20.57 20.01 0.29
CA THR A 151 20.03 19.37 -0.92
C THR A 151 18.55 19.73 -1.10
N TYR A 152 17.79 19.75 -0.02
CA TYR A 152 16.36 20.06 -0.05
C TYR A 152 16.10 21.54 -0.40
N VAL A 153 16.88 22.46 0.17
CA VAL A 153 16.82 23.89 -0.16
C VAL A 153 17.22 24.12 -1.62
N HIS A 154 18.29 23.47 -2.09
CA HIS A 154 18.72 23.56 -3.48
C HIS A 154 17.63 23.13 -4.46
N ASN A 155 16.96 22.01 -4.19
CA ASN A 155 15.85 21.53 -5.02
C ASN A 155 14.67 22.52 -5.04
N LYS A 156 14.38 23.21 -3.93
CA LYS A 156 13.33 24.25 -3.87
C LYS A 156 13.68 25.46 -4.73
N ILE A 157 14.95 25.88 -4.73
CA ILE A 157 15.44 26.99 -5.57
C ILE A 157 15.30 26.63 -7.04
N ILE A 158 15.78 25.45 -7.44
CA ILE A 158 15.64 24.95 -8.82
C ILE A 158 14.16 24.94 -9.21
N ALA A 159 13.28 24.42 -8.35
CA ALA A 159 11.84 24.38 -8.65
C ALA A 159 11.24 25.79 -8.83
N CYS A 160 11.68 26.80 -8.06
CA CYS A 160 11.26 28.19 -8.26
C CYS A 160 11.75 28.74 -9.61
N GLU A 161 13.02 28.49 -9.96
CA GLU A 161 13.59 28.92 -11.23
C GLU A 161 12.89 28.28 -12.43
N GLU A 162 12.63 26.97 -12.37
CA GLU A 162 11.91 26.20 -13.40
C GLU A 162 10.53 26.79 -13.71
N VAL A 163 9.81 27.29 -12.70
CA VAL A 163 8.48 27.89 -12.87
C VAL A 163 8.51 29.41 -13.06
N GLY A 164 9.70 30.03 -13.09
CA GLY A 164 9.87 31.47 -13.31
C GLY A 164 9.56 32.36 -12.10
N MET A 165 9.57 31.80 -10.89
CA MET A 165 9.47 32.53 -9.63
C MET A 165 10.83 33.10 -9.21
N LYS A 166 10.81 34.13 -8.36
CA LYS A 166 12.01 34.60 -7.67
C LYS A 166 12.22 33.80 -6.39
N SER A 167 13.47 33.51 -6.06
CA SER A 167 13.84 32.94 -4.76
C SER A 167 15.01 33.69 -4.14
N VAL A 168 15.00 33.83 -2.81
CA VAL A 168 16.08 34.41 -2.02
C VAL A 168 16.42 33.46 -0.90
N VAL A 169 17.70 33.20 -0.67
CA VAL A 169 18.17 32.35 0.42
C VAL A 169 18.94 33.19 1.44
N THR A 170 18.68 32.97 2.71
CA THR A 170 19.49 33.48 3.82
C THR A 170 20.06 32.29 4.57
N GLU A 171 21.38 32.16 4.50
CA GLU A 171 22.13 31.16 5.24
C GLU A 171 22.65 31.76 6.54
N LEU A 172 22.37 31.08 7.65
CA LEU A 172 22.84 31.43 8.98
C LEU A 172 23.74 30.31 9.52
N PRO A 173 24.77 30.63 10.30
CA PRO A 173 25.66 29.61 10.85
C PRO A 173 24.94 28.74 11.88
N THR A 174 25.44 27.53 12.12
CA THR A 174 24.83 26.57 13.05
C THR A 174 24.73 27.12 14.47
N ASP A 175 25.61 28.01 14.88
CA ASP A 175 25.70 28.62 16.21
C ASP A 175 25.02 30.00 16.31
N CYS A 176 24.22 30.39 15.31
CA CYS A 176 23.48 31.65 15.35
C CYS A 176 22.54 31.73 16.55
N ALA A 177 22.18 32.95 16.95
CA ALA A 177 21.18 33.17 17.98
C ALA A 177 19.76 33.10 17.41
N ASP A 178 18.76 32.78 18.25
CA ASP A 178 17.34 32.85 17.89
C ASP A 178 16.94 34.18 17.24
N ALA A 179 17.53 35.28 17.73
CA ALA A 179 17.28 36.62 17.26
C ALA A 179 17.69 36.81 15.79
N ASP A 180 18.75 36.13 15.33
CA ASP A 180 19.22 36.23 13.94
C ASP A 180 18.20 35.63 12.97
N VAL A 181 17.64 34.47 13.33
CA VAL A 181 16.61 33.79 12.55
C VAL A 181 15.32 34.62 12.54
N GLN A 182 14.89 35.11 13.70
CA GLN A 182 13.70 35.95 13.82
C GLN A 182 13.84 37.26 13.03
N ASN A 183 15.02 37.89 13.05
CA ASN A 183 15.28 39.09 12.26
C ASN A 183 15.19 38.82 10.75
N ALA A 184 15.69 37.67 10.28
CA ALA A 184 15.54 37.25 8.89
C ALA A 184 14.06 37.04 8.52
N VAL A 185 13.30 36.34 9.37
CA VAL A 185 11.84 36.16 9.21
C VAL A 185 11.12 37.51 9.13
N MET A 186 11.37 38.40 10.10
CA MET A 186 10.72 39.71 10.17
C MET A 186 11.04 40.61 8.98
N ARG A 187 12.27 40.52 8.44
CA ARG A 187 12.65 41.21 7.21
C ARG A 187 11.78 40.74 6.04
N PHE A 188 11.63 39.43 5.86
CA PHE A 188 10.84 38.86 4.76
C PHE A 188 9.33 39.03 4.94
N ASN A 189 8.82 39.06 6.17
CA ASN A 189 7.43 39.41 6.46
C ASN A 189 7.10 40.80 5.92
N LYS A 190 7.99 41.78 6.10
CA LYS A 190 7.79 43.17 5.67
C LYS A 190 8.08 43.41 4.19
N ASP A 191 8.78 42.50 3.51
CA ASP A 191 9.14 42.65 2.11
C ASP A 191 7.93 42.34 1.19
N PRO A 192 7.39 43.33 0.45
CA PRO A 192 6.24 43.13 -0.43
C PRO A 192 6.57 42.33 -1.71
N SER A 193 7.85 42.07 -2.00
CA SER A 193 8.28 41.22 -3.11
C SER A 193 8.30 39.73 -2.73
N ILE A 194 8.28 39.42 -1.43
CA ILE A 194 8.24 38.05 -0.90
C ILE A 194 6.81 37.68 -0.53
N HIS A 195 6.35 36.56 -1.07
CA HIS A 195 4.98 36.07 -0.94
C HIS A 195 4.92 34.77 -0.11
N GLY A 196 6.04 34.05 -0.01
CA GLY A 196 6.19 32.89 0.85
C GLY A 196 7.53 32.91 1.55
N ILE A 197 7.57 32.40 2.78
CA ILE A 197 8.76 32.23 3.59
C ILE A 197 8.82 30.78 4.02
N LEU A 198 10.02 30.22 3.96
CA LEU A 198 10.30 28.86 4.38
C LEU A 198 11.47 28.86 5.35
N VAL A 199 11.24 28.38 6.56
CA VAL A 199 12.31 28.08 7.52
C VAL A 199 12.65 26.61 7.39
N GLN A 200 13.89 26.29 6.99
CA GLN A 200 14.27 24.91 6.75
C GLN A 200 14.43 24.15 8.07
N LEU A 201 13.53 23.19 8.29
CA LEU A 201 13.55 22.30 9.45
C LEU A 201 14.33 21.00 9.17
N PRO A 202 14.84 20.31 10.21
CA PRO A 202 14.85 20.73 11.61
C PRO A 202 15.93 21.80 11.88
N LEU A 203 15.67 22.68 12.83
CA LEU A 203 16.65 23.64 13.32
C LEU A 203 17.66 22.98 14.28
N PRO A 204 18.85 23.58 14.48
CA PRO A 204 19.74 23.22 15.59
C PRO A 204 19.02 23.19 16.95
N GLN A 205 19.40 22.25 17.83
CA GLN A 205 18.69 21.98 19.08
C GLN A 205 18.66 23.15 20.07
N HIS A 206 19.61 24.09 19.98
CA HIS A 206 19.66 25.26 20.87
C HIS A 206 18.70 26.37 20.44
N LEU A 207 18.09 26.26 19.25
CA LEU A 207 17.11 27.23 18.75
C LEU A 207 15.70 26.84 19.14
N ASP A 208 14.89 27.86 19.45
CA ASP A 208 13.48 27.69 19.74
C ASP A 208 12.66 27.71 18.43
N GLU A 209 12.39 26.52 17.91
CA GLU A 209 11.61 26.33 16.67
C GLU A 209 10.22 26.94 16.76
N GLU A 210 9.53 26.80 17.89
CA GLU A 210 8.17 27.32 18.08
C GLU A 210 8.17 28.85 18.01
N LYS A 211 9.09 29.49 18.74
CA LYS A 211 9.24 30.94 18.71
C LYS A 211 9.60 31.49 17.33
N ILE A 212 10.39 30.76 16.56
CA ILE A 212 10.76 31.14 15.19
C ILE A 212 9.57 31.00 14.25
N LEU A 213 8.81 29.91 14.35
CA LEU A 213 7.63 29.68 13.51
C LEU A 213 6.49 30.65 13.83
N ASP A 214 6.31 31.05 15.10
CA ASP A 214 5.34 32.05 15.52
C ASP A 214 5.64 33.47 15.01
N ALA A 215 6.90 33.75 14.67
CA ALA A 215 7.28 35.01 14.06
C ALA A 215 6.88 35.11 12.58
N LEU A 216 6.54 34.00 11.91
CA LEU A 216 6.14 34.00 10.50
C LEU A 216 4.72 34.56 10.34
N CYS A 217 4.52 35.50 9.41
CA CYS A 217 3.16 35.90 9.05
C CYS A 217 2.43 34.69 8.45
N LEU A 218 1.20 34.45 8.92
CA LEU A 218 0.36 33.33 8.47
C LEU A 218 0.17 33.33 6.95
N GLU A 219 0.04 34.51 6.34
CA GLU A 219 -0.14 34.72 4.89
C GLU A 219 1.10 34.41 4.06
N LYS A 220 2.26 34.25 4.70
CA LYS A 220 3.52 33.87 4.05
C LYS A 220 4.06 32.52 4.49
N ASP A 221 3.39 31.82 5.41
CA ASP A 221 3.78 30.47 5.87
C ASP A 221 3.42 29.40 4.82
N VAL A 222 4.08 29.45 3.67
CA VAL A 222 3.79 28.54 2.54
C VAL A 222 4.18 27.09 2.83
N ASP A 223 4.99 26.83 3.87
CA ASP A 223 5.32 25.48 4.32
C ASP A 223 4.30 24.91 5.32
N GLY A 224 3.42 25.76 5.87
CA GLY A 224 2.23 25.37 6.63
C GLY A 224 2.47 24.96 8.07
N PHE A 225 3.61 25.32 8.66
CA PHE A 225 4.00 24.90 10.02
C PHE A 225 3.66 25.90 11.11
N HIS A 226 3.14 27.08 10.77
CA HIS A 226 2.62 28.02 11.78
C HIS A 226 1.56 27.30 12.63
N PRO A 227 1.62 27.40 13.97
CA PRO A 227 0.63 26.78 14.85
C PRO A 227 -0.84 27.08 14.52
N LEU A 228 -1.16 28.24 13.94
CA LEU A 228 -2.51 28.57 13.49
C LEU A 228 -2.93 27.73 12.27
N ASN A 229 -2.05 27.47 11.31
CA ASN A 229 -2.33 26.56 10.21
C ASN A 229 -2.56 25.14 10.73
N MET A 230 -1.69 24.66 11.63
CA MET A 230 -1.85 23.33 12.24
C MET A 230 -3.12 23.21 13.09
N GLY A 231 -3.43 24.23 13.89
CA GLY A 231 -4.67 24.32 14.66
C GLY A 231 -5.89 24.29 13.75
N ASN A 232 -5.92 25.13 12.71
CA ASN A 232 -7.01 25.15 11.75
C ASN A 232 -7.15 23.83 10.99
N LEU A 233 -6.05 23.14 10.68
CA LEU A 233 -6.07 21.80 10.08
C LEU A 233 -6.72 20.77 11.01
N SER A 234 -6.48 20.84 12.32
CA SER A 234 -7.05 19.88 13.28
C SER A 234 -8.54 20.09 13.59
N LEU A 235 -9.03 21.32 13.49
CA LEU A 235 -10.41 21.66 13.86
C LEU A 235 -11.38 21.44 12.69
N ARG A 236 -12.51 20.77 12.94
CA ARG A 236 -13.60 20.65 11.96
C ARG A 236 -14.24 22.01 11.69
N GLY A 237 -14.59 22.27 10.44
CA GLY A 237 -15.23 23.52 10.02
C GLY A 237 -14.29 24.73 9.93
N ARG A 238 -12.97 24.51 10.08
CA ARG A 238 -11.94 25.51 9.80
C ARG A 238 -11.06 25.03 8.65
N GLU A 239 -10.54 25.98 7.89
CA GLU A 239 -9.55 25.68 6.85
C GLU A 239 -8.25 26.41 7.15
N PRO A 240 -7.11 25.71 7.13
CA PRO A 240 -5.81 26.37 7.22
C PRO A 240 -5.53 27.16 5.95
N LEU A 241 -4.76 28.23 6.06
CA LEU A 241 -4.37 29.01 4.89
C LEU A 241 -3.35 28.24 4.04
N PHE A 242 -2.43 27.57 4.72
CA PHE A 242 -1.46 26.66 4.12
C PHE A 242 -1.48 25.31 4.83
N ILE A 243 -1.26 24.24 4.07
CA ILE A 243 -1.20 22.88 4.56
C ILE A 243 0.26 22.43 4.44
N PRO A 244 0.82 21.76 5.47
CA PRO A 244 2.15 21.15 5.41
C PRO A 244 2.44 20.44 4.08
N CYS A 245 3.55 20.81 3.44
CA CYS A 245 3.84 20.42 2.06
C CYS A 245 3.93 18.90 1.86
N THR A 246 4.72 18.21 2.69
CA THR A 246 4.91 16.75 2.58
C THR A 246 3.61 15.96 2.85
N PRO A 247 2.85 16.24 3.92
CA PRO A 247 1.53 15.67 4.13
C PRO A 247 0.56 15.91 2.97
N LYS A 248 0.51 17.14 2.43
CA LYS A 248 -0.31 17.46 1.27
C LYS A 248 0.11 16.66 0.04
N ALA A 249 1.41 16.49 -0.18
CA ALA A 249 1.94 15.66 -1.25
C ALA A 249 1.51 14.20 -1.10
N CYS A 250 1.54 13.63 0.11
CA CYS A 250 1.06 12.26 0.35
C CYS A 250 -0.40 12.10 -0.08
N ILE A 251 -1.27 13.05 0.28
CA ILE A 251 -2.68 13.04 -0.13
C ILE A 251 -2.82 13.20 -1.64
N GLU A 252 -2.09 14.13 -2.26
CA GLU A 252 -2.15 14.35 -3.71
C GLU A 252 -1.73 13.09 -4.49
N LEU A 253 -0.69 12.40 -4.03
CA LEU A 253 -0.23 11.13 -4.60
C LEU A 253 -1.33 10.06 -4.54
N LEU A 254 -2.03 9.93 -3.41
CA LEU A 254 -3.16 9.00 -3.28
C LEU A 254 -4.29 9.36 -4.25
N ILE A 255 -4.71 10.62 -4.27
CA ILE A 255 -5.84 11.09 -5.09
C ILE A 255 -5.54 10.90 -6.58
N ARG A 256 -4.37 11.35 -7.05
CA ARG A 256 -3.99 11.23 -8.47
C ARG A 256 -3.75 9.80 -8.92
N SER A 257 -3.39 8.92 -8.00
CA SER A 257 -3.25 7.48 -8.27
C SER A 257 -4.60 6.73 -8.22
N GLY A 258 -5.72 7.43 -8.02
CA GLY A 258 -7.05 6.82 -7.95
C GLY A 258 -7.32 6.03 -6.66
N VAL A 259 -6.53 6.25 -5.62
CA VAL A 259 -6.67 5.54 -4.34
C VAL A 259 -7.84 6.12 -3.57
N LYS A 260 -8.84 5.29 -3.27
CA LYS A 260 -9.97 5.68 -2.42
C LYS A 260 -9.51 5.78 -0.97
N ILE A 261 -9.52 6.98 -0.40
CA ILE A 261 -9.16 7.23 1.02
C ILE A 261 -10.36 7.05 1.96
N MET A 262 -11.53 7.52 1.55
CA MET A 262 -12.75 7.50 2.37
C MET A 262 -13.12 6.09 2.83
N GLY A 263 -13.25 5.92 4.15
CA GLY A 263 -13.62 4.67 4.81
C GLY A 263 -12.51 3.62 4.89
N LYS A 264 -11.28 3.94 4.46
CA LYS A 264 -10.12 3.04 4.57
C LYS A 264 -9.47 3.11 5.94
N LYS A 265 -8.83 2.00 6.35
CA LYS A 265 -7.90 2.00 7.47
C LYS A 265 -6.55 2.55 6.99
N ALA A 266 -6.11 3.65 7.56
CA ALA A 266 -4.81 4.25 7.27
C ALA A 266 -3.91 4.18 8.50
N VAL A 267 -2.67 3.73 8.32
CA VAL A 267 -1.63 3.74 9.34
C VAL A 267 -0.56 4.76 8.96
N VAL A 268 -0.26 5.68 9.89
CA VAL A 268 0.86 6.61 9.77
C VAL A 268 1.94 6.19 10.75
N ILE A 269 3.11 5.83 10.25
CA ILE A 269 4.26 5.37 11.06
C ILE A 269 5.20 6.56 11.25
N GLY A 270 5.25 7.10 12.46
CA GLY A 270 5.93 8.35 12.79
C GLY A 270 4.92 9.41 13.24
N ARG A 271 5.32 10.19 14.26
CA ARG A 271 4.48 11.22 14.90
C ARG A 271 5.16 12.59 14.96
N SER A 272 6.06 12.88 14.02
CA SER A 272 6.71 14.17 13.93
C SER A 272 5.69 15.28 13.66
N ASN A 273 5.98 16.50 14.15
CA ASN A 273 5.12 17.67 13.92
C ASN A 273 5.04 18.05 12.44
N ILE A 274 6.10 17.76 11.67
CA ILE A 274 6.24 18.18 10.28
C ILE A 274 5.65 17.22 9.24
N VAL A 275 5.53 15.92 9.57
CA VAL A 275 5.01 14.90 8.63
C VAL A 275 3.94 14.04 9.26
N GLY A 276 4.27 13.32 10.34
CA GLY A 276 3.40 12.28 10.90
C GLY A 276 2.04 12.82 11.36
N LEU A 277 2.07 13.82 12.26
CA LEU A 277 0.87 14.45 12.80
C LEU A 277 -0.02 15.06 11.70
N PRO A 278 0.45 15.98 10.84
CA PRO A 278 -0.39 16.57 9.79
C PRO A 278 -0.90 15.56 8.76
N THR A 279 -0.13 14.52 8.44
CA THR A 279 -0.60 13.45 7.54
C THR A 279 -1.79 12.71 8.15
N SER A 280 -1.72 12.42 9.46
CA SER A 280 -2.82 11.76 10.17
C SER A 280 -4.10 12.61 10.17
N LEU A 281 -3.97 13.93 10.34
CA LEU A 281 -5.09 14.87 10.30
C LEU A 281 -5.71 14.97 8.90
N LEU A 282 -4.89 15.03 7.85
CA LEU A 282 -5.38 15.08 6.48
C LEU A 282 -6.10 13.78 6.09
N LEU A 283 -5.54 12.62 6.41
CA LEU A 283 -6.22 11.33 6.17
C LEU A 283 -7.57 11.27 6.89
N GLN A 284 -7.63 11.76 8.14
CA GLN A 284 -8.88 11.86 8.90
C GLN A 284 -9.89 12.81 8.20
N ARG A 285 -9.45 13.97 7.69
CA ARG A 285 -10.30 14.90 6.92
C ARG A 285 -10.83 14.26 5.63
N HIS A 286 -10.06 13.36 5.02
CA HIS A 286 -10.50 12.52 3.91
C HIS A 286 -11.31 11.29 4.34
N HIS A 287 -11.80 11.27 5.59
CA HIS A 287 -12.67 10.24 6.17
C HIS A 287 -12.04 8.85 6.26
N ALA A 288 -10.72 8.75 6.39
CA ALA A 288 -10.06 7.49 6.77
C ALA A 288 -10.20 7.24 8.28
N THR A 289 -10.22 5.97 8.68
CA THR A 289 -9.92 5.57 10.06
C THR A 289 -8.41 5.55 10.22
N VAL A 290 -7.87 6.41 11.08
CA VAL A 290 -6.42 6.63 11.16
C VAL A 290 -5.85 6.07 12.46
N THR A 291 -4.76 5.31 12.36
CA THR A 291 -3.94 4.86 13.49
C THR A 291 -2.53 5.40 13.35
N ILE A 292 -1.98 5.97 14.42
CA ILE A 292 -0.60 6.46 14.45
C ILE A 292 0.26 5.42 15.16
N VAL A 293 1.30 4.95 14.49
CA VAL A 293 2.31 4.03 15.03
C VAL A 293 3.58 4.82 15.32
N HIS A 294 4.21 4.58 16.46
CA HIS A 294 5.47 5.23 16.86
C HIS A 294 6.37 4.27 17.63
N ALA A 295 7.56 4.72 18.03
CA ALA A 295 8.59 3.90 18.67
C ALA A 295 8.20 3.24 20.01
N PHE A 296 7.02 3.56 20.56
CA PHE A 296 6.49 3.02 21.81
C PHE A 296 5.21 2.20 21.60
N THR A 297 4.79 2.02 20.35
CA THR A 297 3.61 1.21 20.02
C THR A 297 3.97 -0.25 20.16
N GLU A 298 3.16 -1.01 20.90
CA GLU A 298 3.29 -2.48 20.98
C GLU A 298 2.74 -3.13 19.70
N ASN A 299 3.43 -4.18 19.24
CA ASN A 299 3.09 -4.95 18.02
C ASN A 299 2.81 -4.07 16.78
N PRO A 300 3.71 -3.13 16.43
CA PRO A 300 3.51 -2.19 15.31
C PRO A 300 3.30 -2.91 13.96
N GLU A 301 3.90 -4.08 13.77
CA GLU A 301 3.75 -4.93 12.61
C GLU A 301 2.31 -5.43 12.43
N GLN A 302 1.66 -5.84 13.53
CA GLN A 302 0.30 -6.35 13.50
C GLN A 302 -0.66 -5.22 13.13
N ILE A 303 -0.51 -4.06 13.75
CA ILE A 303 -1.34 -2.87 13.48
C ILE A 303 -1.20 -2.44 12.01
N THR A 304 0.04 -2.41 11.50
CA THR A 304 0.32 -2.02 10.11
C THR A 304 -0.26 -3.03 9.12
N SER A 305 -0.24 -4.33 9.44
CA SER A 305 -0.74 -5.40 8.57
C SER A 305 -2.26 -5.37 8.32
N GLU A 306 -3.01 -4.58 9.08
CA GLU A 306 -4.45 -4.39 8.86
C GLU A 306 -4.78 -3.20 7.93
N ALA A 307 -3.80 -2.35 7.65
CA ALA A 307 -4.01 -1.08 6.96
C ALA A 307 -4.24 -1.26 5.46
N ASP A 308 -5.16 -0.47 4.91
CA ASP A 308 -5.34 -0.34 3.46
C ASP A 308 -4.39 0.72 2.87
N ILE A 309 -3.99 1.70 3.69
CA ILE A 309 -3.05 2.78 3.35
C ILE A 309 -1.98 2.83 4.44
N VAL A 310 -0.71 2.78 4.06
CA VAL A 310 0.42 2.94 4.99
C VAL A 310 1.22 4.17 4.55
N VAL A 311 1.45 5.11 5.46
CA VAL A 311 2.40 6.21 5.26
C VAL A 311 3.54 6.05 6.25
N SER A 312 4.75 5.78 5.75
CA SER A 312 5.98 5.66 6.56
C SER A 312 6.71 6.99 6.60
N ALA A 313 6.85 7.57 7.80
CA ALA A 313 7.51 8.84 8.05
C ALA A 313 8.39 8.78 9.32
N ALA A 314 9.00 7.62 9.57
CA ALA A 314 9.81 7.38 10.77
C ALA A 314 11.27 7.81 10.63
N GLY A 315 11.78 8.02 9.42
CA GLY A 315 13.18 8.37 9.17
C GLY A 315 14.17 7.25 9.55
N VAL A 316 13.71 6.00 9.56
CA VAL A 316 14.53 4.82 9.87
C VAL A 316 14.58 3.93 8.63
N PRO A 317 15.76 3.74 8.00
CA PRO A 317 15.89 2.90 6.81
C PRO A 317 15.37 1.49 7.04
N SER A 318 14.58 0.98 6.09
CA SER A 318 14.09 -0.40 6.07
C SER A 318 13.31 -0.84 7.32
N LEU A 319 12.71 0.12 8.05
CA LEU A 319 11.91 -0.17 9.25
C LEU A 319 10.67 -1.01 8.90
N VAL A 320 9.91 -0.58 7.89
CA VAL A 320 8.70 -1.25 7.44
C VAL A 320 9.08 -2.36 6.47
N ARG A 321 8.72 -3.60 6.81
CA ARG A 321 9.07 -4.79 6.02
C ARG A 321 7.86 -5.31 5.27
N GLY A 322 8.07 -6.12 4.23
CA GLY A 322 6.99 -6.65 3.40
C GLY A 322 5.90 -7.40 4.19
N ASN A 323 6.27 -8.09 5.28
CA ASN A 323 5.31 -8.79 6.15
C ASN A 323 4.44 -7.86 7.01
N TRP A 324 4.71 -6.55 7.04
CA TRP A 324 3.87 -5.55 7.69
C TRP A 324 2.78 -5.04 6.75
N ILE A 325 2.87 -5.33 5.44
CA ILE A 325 2.02 -4.74 4.42
C ILE A 325 0.92 -5.72 4.04
N LYS A 326 -0.33 -5.29 4.22
CA LYS A 326 -1.50 -6.01 3.75
C LYS A 326 -1.47 -6.17 2.23
N SER A 327 -1.86 -7.34 1.73
CA SER A 327 -2.03 -7.53 0.28
C SER A 327 -3.06 -6.53 -0.29
N GLY A 328 -2.67 -5.84 -1.37
CA GLY A 328 -3.47 -4.78 -1.99
C GLY A 328 -3.45 -3.41 -1.28
N ALA A 329 -2.63 -3.23 -0.24
CA ALA A 329 -2.45 -1.93 0.38
C ALA A 329 -1.71 -0.94 -0.53
N THR A 330 -1.99 0.35 -0.33
CA THR A 330 -1.20 1.44 -0.89
C THR A 330 -0.15 1.88 0.13
N VAL A 331 1.10 1.99 -0.28
CA VAL A 331 2.21 2.39 0.59
C VAL A 331 2.83 3.69 0.05
N ILE A 332 2.97 4.68 0.93
CA ILE A 332 3.76 5.89 0.70
C ILE A 332 4.91 5.86 1.68
N ASP A 333 6.14 5.77 1.15
CA ASP A 333 7.35 5.92 1.95
C ASP A 333 7.90 7.33 1.80
N VAL A 334 8.03 8.05 2.91
CA VAL A 334 8.52 9.43 2.97
C VAL A 334 10.02 9.49 3.28
N GLY A 335 10.58 8.40 3.82
CA GLY A 335 11.99 8.29 4.22
C GLY A 335 12.97 8.07 3.08
#